data_AF-A0A3M1ZMF9-F1
#
_entry.id   AF-A0A3M1ZMF9-F1
#
_cell.length_a   1.000
_cell.length_b   1.000
_cell.length_c   1.000
_cell.angle_alpha   90.00
_cell.angle_beta   90.00
_cell.angle_gamma   90.00
#
_symmetry.space_group_name_H-M   'P 1'
#
loop_
_entity.id
_entity.type
_entity.pdbx_description
1 polymer ?
#
loop_
_entity_poly.entity_id
_entity_poly.type
_entity_poly.pdbx_seq_one_letter_code
_entity_poly.pdbx_strand_id
1 'polypeptide(L)'
;MNGIILQLEQAGYRVSIDDKAPYYEGMLTLLGGVEGIELLRDAAQVRLLSHAQVRKGRAYTNRELFQLSGGNPHNLEHTLLQLVKRHIWLRGYRLRCPNCTLEYWYRPQELSDPLTCVGCYRPFIAPLEQPFAYQLNPLFAEGLRQGALTVLLALYLSYQQNAAVQWAFGLLLQGEYQTDIDLMVFDGERLYVIECKDNVADEVALQAQIERGLIIAGQLPNAEYVFATLGDPPPIVEQLPLKVWSAKQLLSHSI
;
A
#
# COMPACT_ATOMS: atom_id res chain seq x y z
N MET A 1 -12.14 -14.16 -6.89
CA MET A 1 -11.21 -15.07 -6.17
C MET A 1 -11.30 -16.52 -6.65
N ASN A 2 -12.44 -17.22 -6.50
CA ASN A 2 -12.53 -18.66 -6.81
C ASN A 2 -12.09 -19.06 -8.23
N GLY A 3 -12.36 -18.22 -9.24
CA GLY A 3 -11.93 -18.49 -10.61
C GLY A 3 -10.40 -18.45 -10.81
N ILE A 4 -9.71 -17.51 -10.15
CA ILE A 4 -8.24 -17.36 -10.24
C ILE A 4 -7.54 -18.56 -9.58
N ILE A 5 -7.98 -18.92 -8.37
CA ILE A 5 -7.41 -20.05 -7.62
C ILE A 5 -7.62 -21.36 -8.40
N LEU A 6 -8.83 -21.57 -8.95
CA LEU A 6 -9.13 -22.77 -9.72
C LEU A 6 -8.22 -22.92 -10.96
N GLN A 7 -7.92 -21.83 -11.66
CA GLN A 7 -7.01 -21.87 -12.82
C GLN A 7 -5.59 -22.28 -12.42
N LEU A 8 -5.09 -21.77 -11.29
CA LEU A 8 -3.78 -22.17 -10.75
C LEU A 8 -3.76 -23.65 -10.33
N GLU A 9 -4.82 -24.12 -9.67
CA GLU A 9 -4.95 -25.53 -9.27
C GLU A 9 -5.03 -26.47 -10.48
N GLN A 10 -5.74 -26.06 -11.54
CA GLN A 10 -5.80 -26.80 -12.81
C GLN A 10 -4.45 -26.85 -13.53
N ALA A 11 -3.61 -25.82 -13.36
CA ALA A 11 -2.23 -25.80 -13.83
C ALA A 11 -1.27 -26.60 -12.93
N GLY A 12 -1.78 -27.24 -11.86
CA GLY A 12 -1.02 -28.13 -10.99
C GLY A 12 -0.40 -27.48 -9.76
N TYR A 13 -0.73 -26.21 -9.47
CA TYR A 13 -0.25 -25.52 -8.28
C TYR A 13 -1.16 -25.74 -7.08
N ARG A 14 -0.57 -25.95 -5.91
CA ARG A 14 -1.28 -25.74 -4.64
C ARG A 14 -1.18 -24.26 -4.27
N VAL A 15 -2.31 -23.65 -3.95
CA VAL A 15 -2.41 -22.21 -3.66
C VAL A 15 -2.73 -22.02 -2.19
N SER A 16 -1.98 -21.15 -1.53
CA SER A 16 -2.33 -20.60 -0.22
C SER A 16 -2.20 -19.08 -0.22
N ILE A 17 -2.74 -18.43 0.80
CA ILE A 17 -2.71 -16.97 0.93
C ILE A 17 -1.49 -16.58 1.78
N ASP A 18 -0.74 -15.59 1.30
CA ASP A 18 0.40 -14.96 1.98
C ASP A 18 -0.06 -14.09 3.15
N ASP A 19 0.82 -13.87 4.12
CA ASP A 19 0.56 -13.05 5.29
C ASP A 19 0.33 -11.56 4.95
N LYS A 20 0.73 -11.14 3.74
CA LYS A 20 0.52 -9.80 3.20
C LYS A 20 -0.93 -9.52 2.80
N ALA A 21 -1.65 -10.52 2.32
CA ALA A 21 -2.98 -10.33 1.71
C ALA A 21 -4.02 -9.71 2.66
N PRO A 22 -4.11 -10.07 3.96
CA PRO A 22 -5.00 -9.41 4.91
C PRO A 22 -4.76 -7.90 5.04
N TYR A 23 -3.52 -7.43 4.90
CA TYR A 23 -3.23 -5.99 4.92
C TYR A 23 -3.78 -5.29 3.68
N TYR A 24 -3.65 -5.91 2.50
CA TYR A 24 -4.13 -5.34 1.24
C TYR A 24 -5.66 -5.24 1.24
N GLU A 25 -6.35 -6.31 1.65
CA GLU A 25 -7.82 -6.32 1.80
C GLU A 25 -8.30 -5.32 2.86
N GLY A 26 -7.60 -5.24 3.98
CA GLY A 26 -7.89 -4.29 5.04
C GLY A 26 -7.74 -2.83 4.60
N MET A 27 -6.68 -2.53 3.84
CA MET A 27 -6.48 -1.21 3.24
C MET A 27 -7.56 -0.89 2.21
N LEU A 28 -7.92 -1.84 1.36
CA LEU A 28 -8.99 -1.68 0.37
C LEU A 28 -10.33 -1.38 1.05
N THR A 29 -10.62 -2.05 2.17
CA THR A 29 -11.80 -1.81 3.00
C THR A 29 -11.80 -0.40 3.58
N LEU A 30 -10.68 0.07 4.15
CA LEU A 30 -10.54 1.45 4.65
C LEU A 30 -10.70 2.49 3.53
N LEU A 31 -10.20 2.18 2.34
CA LEU A 31 -10.41 3.01 1.16
C LEU A 31 -11.86 2.99 0.68
N GLY A 32 -12.70 2.05 1.11
CA GLY A 32 -14.10 1.95 0.67
C GLY A 32 -14.24 1.31 -0.71
N GLY A 33 -13.36 0.37 -1.05
CA GLY A 33 -13.38 -0.35 -2.33
C GLY A 33 -12.32 0.14 -3.31
N VAL A 34 -12.35 -0.42 -4.52
CA VAL A 34 -11.35 -0.18 -5.56
C VAL A 34 -11.38 1.27 -6.04
N GLU A 35 -12.58 1.84 -6.19
CA GLU A 35 -12.80 3.25 -6.51
C GLU A 35 -12.10 4.17 -5.51
N GLY A 36 -12.02 3.74 -4.25
CA GLY A 36 -11.38 4.50 -3.19
C GLY A 36 -9.86 4.65 -3.34
N ILE A 37 -9.21 3.77 -4.12
CA ILE A 37 -7.77 3.82 -4.40
C ILE A 37 -7.40 5.10 -5.17
N GLU A 38 -8.35 5.73 -5.86
CA GLU A 38 -8.14 7.02 -6.54
C GLU A 38 -7.50 8.08 -5.62
N LEU A 39 -7.85 8.07 -4.32
CA LEU A 39 -7.26 8.97 -3.33
C LEU A 39 -5.74 8.84 -3.18
N LEU A 40 -5.16 7.72 -3.59
CA LEU A 40 -3.73 7.43 -3.49
C LEU A 40 -2.93 7.83 -4.73
N ARG A 41 -3.59 8.24 -5.82
CA ARG A 41 -2.94 8.51 -7.11
C ARG A 41 -2.25 9.86 -7.19
N ASP A 42 -2.62 10.78 -6.30
CA ASP A 42 -1.97 12.08 -6.22
C ASP A 42 -0.48 11.90 -5.89
N ALA A 43 0.39 12.54 -6.68
CA ALA A 43 1.84 12.38 -6.54
C ALA A 43 2.36 12.82 -5.16
N ALA A 44 1.71 13.78 -4.52
CA ALA A 44 2.04 14.19 -3.15
C ALA A 44 1.65 13.11 -2.12
N GLN A 45 0.51 12.42 -2.32
CA GLN A 45 0.14 11.25 -1.50
C GLN A 45 1.08 10.08 -1.68
N VAL A 46 1.42 9.72 -2.92
CA VAL A 46 2.40 8.66 -3.20
C VAL A 46 3.73 8.98 -2.52
N ARG A 47 4.22 10.21 -2.67
CA ARG A 47 5.47 10.64 -2.00
C ARG A 47 5.38 10.52 -0.49
N LEU A 48 4.27 10.96 0.11
CA LEU A 48 4.05 10.91 1.54
C LEU A 48 4.01 9.46 2.05
N LEU A 49 3.26 8.58 1.39
CA LEU A 49 3.06 7.18 1.78
C LEU A 49 4.29 6.31 1.46
N SER A 50 5.11 6.72 0.49
CA SER A 50 6.42 6.12 0.21
C SER A 50 7.53 6.57 1.17
N HIS A 51 7.28 7.59 1.98
CA HIS A 51 8.28 8.08 2.92
C HIS A 51 8.51 7.08 4.08
N ALA A 52 9.75 6.60 4.24
CA ALA A 52 10.10 5.56 5.21
C ALA A 52 9.70 5.88 6.66
N GLN A 53 9.76 7.15 7.08
CA GLN A 53 9.35 7.53 8.44
C GLN A 53 7.83 7.48 8.63
N VAL A 54 7.05 7.76 7.58
CA VAL A 54 5.58 7.67 7.61
C VAL A 54 5.17 6.21 7.78
N ARG A 55 5.81 5.30 7.04
CA ARG A 55 5.61 3.85 7.16
C ARG A 55 5.94 3.31 8.56
N LYS A 56 6.81 3.97 9.33
CA LYS A 56 7.08 3.62 10.74
C LYS A 56 5.94 4.00 11.70
N GLY A 57 4.85 4.61 11.21
CA GLY A 57 3.69 4.96 12.03
C GLY A 57 3.97 6.11 13.00
N ARG A 58 4.88 7.02 12.65
CA ARG A 58 5.09 8.25 13.43
C ARG A 58 3.90 9.20 13.26
N ALA A 59 3.69 10.05 14.27
CA ALA A 59 2.70 11.11 14.20
C ALA A 59 3.30 12.40 13.65
N TYR A 60 2.54 13.12 12.83
CA TYR A 60 2.97 14.32 12.12
C TYR A 60 1.96 15.45 12.24
N THR A 61 2.43 16.66 12.45
CA THR A 61 1.63 17.87 12.29
C THR A 61 1.29 18.10 10.81
N ASN A 62 0.28 18.93 10.54
CA ASN A 62 -0.04 19.37 9.17
C ASN A 62 1.19 19.93 8.44
N ARG A 63 2.01 20.72 9.14
CA ARG A 63 3.23 21.31 8.58
C ARG A 63 4.26 20.25 8.19
N GLU A 64 4.47 19.24 9.02
CA GLU A 64 5.40 18.16 8.72
C GLU A 64 4.90 17.31 7.54
N LEU A 65 3.60 16.96 7.51
CA LEU A 65 3.00 16.25 6.37
C LEU A 65 3.16 17.03 5.07
N PHE A 66 2.95 18.35 5.12
CA PHE A 66 3.13 19.24 3.99
C PHE A 66 4.57 19.30 3.46
N GLN A 67 5.55 19.31 4.37
CA GLN A 67 6.96 19.26 4.00
C GLN A 67 7.31 17.91 3.35
N LEU A 68 6.80 16.81 3.89
CA LEU A 68 7.03 15.47 3.37
C LEU A 68 6.37 15.22 2.01
N SER A 69 5.22 15.85 1.74
CA SER A 69 4.51 15.73 0.46
C SER A 69 5.18 16.53 -0.68
N GLY A 70 6.23 17.31 -0.41
CA GLY A 70 6.92 18.12 -1.40
C GLY A 70 6.34 19.53 -1.57
N GLY A 71 5.52 20.01 -0.62
CA GLY A 71 5.20 21.42 -0.49
C GLY A 71 4.17 21.98 -1.48
N ASN A 72 3.33 21.16 -2.13
CA ASN A 72 2.19 21.65 -2.90
C ASN A 72 0.93 21.74 -2.02
N PRO A 73 0.46 22.95 -1.63
CA PRO A 73 -0.57 23.10 -0.59
C PRO A 73 -1.97 22.92 -1.16
N HIS A 74 -2.14 23.17 -2.46
CA HIS A 74 -3.41 23.02 -3.12
C HIS A 74 -3.70 21.52 -3.22
N ASN A 75 -4.64 21.06 -2.39
CA ASN A 75 -5.23 19.73 -2.28
C ASN A 75 -4.75 18.86 -1.10
N LEU A 76 -3.64 19.14 -0.43
CA LEU A 76 -3.21 18.27 0.68
C LEU A 76 -4.21 18.28 1.84
N GLU A 77 -4.73 19.44 2.24
CA GLU A 77 -5.69 19.52 3.34
C GLU A 77 -7.01 18.81 3.00
N HIS A 78 -7.54 19.01 1.79
CA HIS A 78 -8.74 18.33 1.33
C HIS A 78 -8.53 16.81 1.28
N THR A 79 -7.44 16.34 0.67
CA THR A 79 -7.14 14.91 0.59
C THR A 79 -6.88 14.31 1.96
N LEU A 80 -6.11 14.99 2.83
CA LEU A 80 -5.89 14.56 4.21
C LEU A 80 -7.22 14.44 4.96
N LEU A 81 -8.14 15.40 4.80
CA LEU A 81 -9.47 15.32 5.39
C LEU A 81 -10.25 14.09 4.89
N GLN A 82 -10.19 13.76 3.60
CA GLN A 82 -10.82 12.55 3.06
C GLN A 82 -10.19 11.27 3.65
N LEU A 83 -8.86 11.22 3.75
CA LEU A 83 -8.16 10.09 4.35
C LEU A 83 -8.44 9.96 5.87
N VAL A 84 -8.63 11.08 6.58
CA VAL A 84 -9.05 11.08 7.99
C VAL A 84 -10.47 10.56 8.14
N LYS A 85 -11.40 10.99 7.28
CA LYS A 85 -12.78 10.46 7.26
C LYS A 85 -12.83 8.95 7.02
N ARG A 86 -11.86 8.42 6.28
CA ARG A 86 -11.67 6.99 6.00
C ARG A 86 -10.83 6.24 7.04
N HIS A 87 -10.45 6.90 8.15
CA HIS A 87 -9.61 6.32 9.19
C HIS A 87 -8.24 5.82 8.70
N ILE A 88 -7.75 6.34 7.58
CA ILE A 88 -6.39 6.05 7.07
C ILE A 88 -5.38 6.88 7.84
N TRP A 89 -5.68 8.17 8.04
CA TRP A 89 -4.97 9.02 9.00
C TRP A 89 -5.82 9.20 10.26
N LEU A 90 -5.22 8.95 11.42
CA LEU A 90 -5.86 9.10 12.71
C LEU A 90 -5.46 10.44 13.31
N ARG A 91 -6.45 11.27 13.64
CA ARG A 91 -6.24 12.56 14.31
C ARG A 91 -6.02 12.35 15.80
N GLY A 92 -5.03 13.04 16.37
CA GLY A 92 -4.72 13.05 17.80
C GLY A 92 -3.74 14.15 18.16
N TYR A 93 -2.99 13.97 19.25
CA TYR A 93 -2.11 14.99 19.82
C TYR A 93 -0.74 14.41 20.14
N ARG A 94 0.33 15.11 19.76
CA ARG A 94 1.68 14.81 20.23
C ARG A 94 1.92 15.55 21.53
N LEU A 95 2.01 14.81 22.64
CA LEU A 95 2.18 15.37 23.98
C LEU A 95 3.51 14.91 24.57
N ARG A 96 4.28 15.86 25.10
CA ARG A 96 5.52 15.61 25.82
C ARG A 96 5.23 15.48 27.32
N CYS A 97 5.64 14.37 27.92
CA CYS A 97 5.48 14.15 29.34
C CYS A 97 6.44 15.08 30.14
N PRO A 98 5.94 15.86 31.11
CA PRO A 98 6.81 16.73 31.92
C PRO A 98 7.70 15.94 32.89
N ASN A 99 7.34 14.68 33.20
CA ASN A 99 8.09 13.85 34.14
C ASN A 99 9.28 13.12 33.49
N CYS A 100 9.08 12.47 32.32
CA CYS A 100 10.11 11.68 31.66
C CYS A 100 10.63 12.28 30.35
N THR A 101 10.08 13.42 29.92
CA THR A 101 10.44 14.16 28.69
C THR A 101 10.19 13.44 27.36
N LEU A 102 9.71 12.19 27.38
CA LEU A 102 9.30 11.45 26.19
C LEU A 102 8.01 12.04 25.60
N GLU A 103 7.91 11.98 24.27
CA GLU A 103 6.76 12.44 23.51
C GLU A 103 6.01 11.27 22.91
N TYR A 104 4.68 11.28 23.07
CA TYR A 104 3.80 10.24 22.57
C TYR A 104 2.60 10.86 21.86
N TRP A 105 2.01 10.08 20.96
CA TRP A 105 0.76 10.43 20.30
C TRP A 105 -0.41 9.84 21.09
N TYR A 106 -1.40 10.68 21.39
CA TYR A 106 -2.62 10.31 22.11
C TYR A 106 -3.84 10.59 21.23
N ARG A 107 -4.78 9.65 21.22
CA ARG A 107 -6.09 9.82 20.59
C ARG A 107 -6.92 10.84 21.37
N PRO A 108 -7.82 11.59 20.71
CA PRO A 108 -8.72 12.50 21.41
C PRO A 108 -9.53 11.81 22.51
N GLN A 109 -9.90 10.54 22.32
CA GLN A 109 -10.65 9.75 23.30
C GLN A 109 -9.81 9.31 24.51
N GLU A 110 -8.48 9.38 24.40
CA GLU A 110 -7.55 9.04 25.49
C GLU A 110 -7.23 10.26 26.37
N LEU A 111 -7.68 11.46 25.97
CA LEU A 111 -7.46 12.67 26.75
C LEU A 111 -8.39 12.67 27.98
N SER A 112 -7.87 12.17 29.10
CA SER A 112 -8.43 12.36 30.44
C SER A 112 -7.70 13.50 31.17
N ASP A 113 -8.34 14.09 32.16
CA ASP A 113 -7.69 15.01 33.10
C ASP A 113 -7.78 14.44 34.53
N PRO A 114 -6.67 13.95 35.11
CA PRO A 114 -5.32 13.94 34.55
C PRO A 114 -5.10 12.87 33.46
N LEU A 115 -4.15 13.11 32.56
CA LEU A 115 -3.69 12.17 31.54
C LEU A 115 -2.55 11.29 32.08
N THR A 116 -2.56 10.00 31.78
CA THR A 116 -1.48 9.08 32.20
C THR A 116 -0.42 8.95 31.10
N CYS A 117 0.85 9.21 31.43
CA CYS A 117 1.95 9.03 30.48
C CYS A 117 2.19 7.54 30.18
N VAL A 118 2.16 7.14 28.90
CA VAL A 118 2.42 5.75 28.47
C VAL A 118 3.85 5.24 28.73
N GLY A 119 4.81 6.16 28.95
CA GLY A 119 6.21 5.80 29.23
C GLY A 119 6.50 5.56 30.71
N CYS A 120 6.18 6.55 31.57
CA CYS A 120 6.51 6.51 33.00
C CYS A 120 5.31 6.29 33.93
N TYR A 121 4.10 6.15 33.37
CA TYR A 121 2.83 5.92 34.09
C TYR A 121 2.46 7.00 35.12
N ARG A 122 3.15 8.15 35.14
CA ARG A 122 2.78 9.29 35.99
C ARG A 122 1.66 10.12 35.36
N PRO A 123 0.70 10.60 36.17
CA PRO A 123 -0.30 11.54 35.70
C PRO A 123 0.33 12.90 35.36
N PHE A 124 -0.21 13.58 34.35
CA PHE A 124 0.11 14.97 34.01
C PHE A 124 -1.10 15.65 33.37
N ILE A 125 -1.12 16.98 33.40
CA ILE A 125 -2.16 17.78 32.75
C ILE A 125 -1.70 18.06 31.32
N ALA A 126 -2.54 17.75 30.33
CA ALA A 126 -2.26 18.08 28.95
C ALA A 126 -2.26 19.62 28.75
N PRO A 127 -1.40 20.18 27.89
CA PRO A 127 -1.44 21.60 27.55
C PRO A 127 -2.83 22.00 27.00
N LEU A 128 -3.30 23.20 27.36
CA LEU A 128 -4.58 23.74 26.89
C LEU A 128 -4.62 23.92 25.37
N GLU A 129 -3.51 24.38 24.78
CA GLU A 129 -3.37 24.60 23.35
C GLU A 129 -2.36 23.62 22.77
N GLN A 130 -2.85 22.65 21.99
CA GLN A 130 -2.01 21.72 21.26
C GLN A 130 -2.54 21.53 19.84
N PRO A 131 -1.72 21.76 18.79
CA PRO A 131 -2.13 21.48 17.43
C PRO A 131 -2.36 19.98 17.22
N PHE A 132 -3.28 19.65 16.32
CA PHE A 132 -3.48 18.26 15.91
C PHE A 132 -2.23 17.69 15.25
N ALA A 133 -2.01 16.41 15.53
CA ALA A 133 -1.07 15.56 14.85
C ALA A 133 -1.79 14.31 14.32
N TYR A 134 -1.29 13.80 13.22
CA TYR A 134 -1.89 12.72 12.46
C TYR A 134 -0.94 11.54 12.46
N GLN A 135 -1.43 10.39 12.88
CA GLN A 135 -0.69 9.13 12.82
C GLN A 135 -1.35 8.25 11.77
N LEU A 136 -0.55 7.55 10.95
CA LEU A 136 -1.09 6.59 10.01
C LEU A 136 -1.75 5.43 10.78
N ASN A 137 -2.90 4.96 10.30
CA ASN A 137 -3.56 3.79 10.84
C ASN A 137 -2.58 2.59 10.86
N PRO A 138 -2.45 1.84 11.97
CA PRO A 138 -1.49 0.73 12.07
C PRO A 138 -1.63 -0.32 10.96
N LEU A 139 -2.85 -0.66 10.55
CA LEU A 139 -3.12 -1.60 9.45
C LEU A 139 -2.57 -1.05 8.13
N PHE A 140 -2.86 0.22 7.85
CA PHE A 140 -2.39 0.90 6.64
C PHE A 140 -0.86 1.05 6.66
N ALA A 141 -0.27 1.36 7.81
CA ALA A 141 1.16 1.47 7.99
C ALA A 141 1.90 0.14 7.76
N GLU A 142 1.34 -0.97 8.25
CA GLU A 142 1.89 -2.30 8.01
C GLU A 142 1.77 -2.68 6.53
N GLY A 143 0.60 -2.50 5.91
CA GLY A 143 0.45 -2.77 4.48
C GLY A 143 1.43 -1.98 3.60
N LEU A 144 1.68 -0.70 3.91
CA LEU A 144 2.71 0.07 3.21
C LEU A 144 4.14 -0.47 3.44
N ARG A 145 4.46 -1.09 4.57
CA ARG A 145 5.76 -1.76 4.76
C ARG A 145 5.89 -3.00 3.88
N GLN A 146 4.77 -3.69 3.63
CA GLN A 146 4.69 -4.87 2.78
C GLN A 146 4.61 -4.55 1.28
N GLY A 147 4.60 -3.27 0.87
CA GLY A 147 4.57 -2.88 -0.54
C GLY A 147 3.16 -2.71 -1.12
N ALA A 148 2.13 -2.58 -0.28
CA ALA A 148 0.74 -2.48 -0.71
C ALA A 148 0.44 -1.32 -1.67
N LEU A 149 1.26 -0.26 -1.68
CA LEU A 149 0.94 0.94 -2.47
C LEU A 149 0.95 0.65 -3.97
N THR A 150 2.00 0.00 -4.47
CA THR A 150 2.08 -0.42 -5.88
C THR A 150 0.97 -1.43 -6.22
N VAL A 151 0.72 -2.38 -5.32
CA VAL A 151 -0.33 -3.42 -5.47
C VAL A 151 -1.71 -2.80 -5.66
N LEU A 152 -2.10 -1.87 -4.77
CA LEU A 152 -3.40 -1.21 -4.85
C LEU A 152 -3.51 -0.36 -6.13
N LEU A 153 -2.48 0.38 -6.49
CA LEU A 153 -2.49 1.20 -7.71
C LEU A 153 -2.56 0.34 -8.99
N ALA A 154 -1.90 -0.83 -9.01
CA ALA A 154 -1.99 -1.78 -10.11
C ALA A 154 -3.41 -2.38 -10.24
N LEU A 155 -4.05 -2.71 -9.11
CA LEU A 155 -5.45 -3.12 -9.09
C LEU A 155 -6.36 -2.00 -9.64
N TYR A 156 -6.15 -0.76 -9.21
CA TYR A 156 -6.93 0.37 -9.69
C TYR A 156 -6.77 0.60 -11.20
N LEU A 157 -5.55 0.50 -11.72
CA LEU A 157 -5.28 0.62 -13.15
C LEU A 157 -6.00 -0.48 -13.95
N SER A 158 -6.08 -1.70 -13.40
CA SER A 158 -6.83 -2.80 -14.02
C SER A 158 -8.34 -2.52 -14.00
N TYR A 159 -8.85 -2.04 -12.87
CA TYR A 159 -10.26 -1.66 -12.71
C TYR A 159 -10.68 -0.51 -13.64
N GLN A 160 -9.80 0.45 -13.89
CA GLN A 160 -10.03 1.54 -14.85
C GLN A 160 -10.18 1.03 -16.29
N GLN A 161 -9.49 -0.07 -16.64
CA GLN A 161 -9.63 -0.70 -17.96
C GLN A 161 -10.91 -1.53 -18.04
N ASN A 162 -11.31 -2.18 -16.94
CA ASN A 162 -12.54 -2.94 -16.84
C ASN A 162 -13.05 -3.00 -15.39
N ALA A 163 -14.23 -2.43 -15.12
CA ALA A 163 -14.79 -2.40 -13.77
C ALA A 163 -15.24 -3.78 -13.25
N ALA A 164 -15.38 -4.78 -14.11
CA ALA A 164 -15.81 -6.14 -13.75
C ALA A 164 -14.64 -7.08 -13.42
N VAL A 165 -13.48 -6.54 -13.05
CA VAL A 165 -12.30 -7.33 -12.68
C VAL A 165 -12.53 -8.19 -11.43
N GLN A 166 -12.01 -9.40 -11.47
CA GLN A 166 -11.80 -10.23 -10.28
C GLN A 166 -10.32 -10.16 -9.90
N TRP A 167 -10.01 -10.17 -8.61
CA TRP A 167 -8.62 -10.18 -8.15
C TRP A 167 -8.37 -11.18 -7.03
N ALA A 168 -7.08 -11.41 -6.77
CA ALA A 168 -6.56 -12.11 -5.61
C ALA A 168 -5.21 -11.48 -5.22
N PHE A 169 -5.03 -11.25 -3.91
CA PHE A 169 -3.82 -10.68 -3.34
C PHE A 169 -2.94 -11.76 -2.73
N GLY A 170 -1.61 -11.57 -2.80
CA GLY A 170 -0.62 -12.32 -2.04
C GLY A 170 -0.83 -13.82 -2.12
N LEU A 171 -0.65 -14.42 -3.28
CA LEU A 171 -0.79 -15.86 -3.48
C LEU A 171 0.57 -16.54 -3.33
N LEU A 172 0.63 -17.55 -2.47
CA LEU A 172 1.76 -18.47 -2.38
C LEU A 172 1.48 -19.69 -3.24
N LEU A 173 2.35 -19.95 -4.21
CA LEU A 173 2.25 -21.11 -5.07
C LEU A 173 3.25 -22.18 -4.66
N GLN A 174 2.78 -23.43 -4.58
CA GLN A 174 3.60 -24.61 -4.35
C GLN A 174 3.33 -25.63 -5.46
N GLY A 175 4.35 -25.91 -6.28
CA GLY A 175 4.27 -26.86 -7.37
C GLY A 175 5.66 -27.16 -7.92
N GLU A 176 5.80 -27.17 -9.24
CA GLU A 176 7.10 -27.22 -9.91
C GLU A 176 8.01 -26.05 -9.46
N TYR A 177 7.41 -24.88 -9.25
CA TYR A 177 8.05 -23.71 -8.70
C TYR A 177 7.37 -23.28 -7.40
N GLN A 178 8.17 -22.77 -6.47
CA GLN A 178 7.68 -22.08 -5.29
C GLN A 178 7.93 -20.58 -5.45
N THR A 179 6.86 -19.80 -5.44
CA THR A 179 6.93 -18.34 -5.54
C THR A 179 5.71 -17.70 -4.88
N ASP A 180 5.84 -16.44 -4.51
CA ASP A 180 4.75 -15.53 -4.22
C ASP A 180 4.33 -14.75 -5.47
N ILE A 181 3.04 -14.43 -5.57
CA ILE A 181 2.47 -13.50 -6.55
C ILE A 181 1.75 -12.40 -5.76
N ASP A 182 2.15 -11.15 -5.93
CA ASP A 182 1.58 -10.02 -5.19
C ASP A 182 0.11 -9.77 -5.53
N LEU A 183 -0.22 -9.82 -6.83
CA LEU A 183 -1.56 -9.56 -7.33
C LEU A 183 -1.85 -10.38 -8.60
N MET A 184 -3.02 -11.00 -8.64
CA MET A 184 -3.59 -11.52 -9.88
C MET A 184 -4.91 -10.81 -10.18
N VAL A 185 -5.12 -10.47 -11.45
CA VAL A 185 -6.36 -9.82 -11.92
C VAL A 185 -6.89 -10.55 -13.13
N PHE A 186 -8.18 -10.88 -13.14
CA PHE A 186 -8.88 -11.42 -14.29
C PHE A 186 -9.95 -10.42 -14.74
N ASP A 187 -9.86 -9.92 -15.97
CA ASP A 187 -10.79 -8.93 -16.53
C ASP A 187 -11.97 -9.55 -17.30
N GLY A 188 -12.05 -10.89 -17.37
CA GLY A 188 -13.04 -11.63 -18.15
C GLY A 188 -12.46 -12.27 -19.41
N GLU A 189 -11.36 -11.74 -19.94
CA GLU A 189 -10.69 -12.27 -21.14
C GLU A 189 -9.25 -12.69 -20.84
N ARG A 190 -8.53 -11.88 -20.06
CA ARG A 190 -7.11 -12.02 -19.75
C ARG A 190 -6.87 -12.15 -18.26
N LEU A 191 -5.85 -12.95 -17.93
CA LEU A 191 -5.35 -13.11 -16.58
C LEU A 191 -4.02 -12.38 -16.43
N TYR A 192 -3.97 -11.33 -15.62
CA TYR A 192 -2.74 -10.63 -15.29
C TYR A 192 -2.10 -11.26 -14.06
N VAL A 193 -0.86 -11.72 -14.20
CA VAL A 193 0.01 -12.12 -13.10
C VAL A 193 0.95 -10.95 -12.83
N ILE A 194 0.76 -10.28 -11.70
CA ILE A 194 1.35 -8.96 -11.46
C ILE A 194 2.32 -9.01 -10.29
N GLU A 195 3.58 -8.73 -10.58
CA GLU A 195 4.63 -8.51 -9.59
C GLU A 195 4.77 -7.01 -9.29
N CYS A 196 4.72 -6.63 -8.02
CA CYS A 196 4.60 -5.24 -7.61
C CYS A 196 5.78 -4.82 -6.73
N LYS A 197 6.58 -3.84 -7.17
CA LYS A 197 7.70 -3.31 -6.38
C LYS A 197 7.56 -1.81 -6.14
N ASP A 198 7.45 -1.42 -4.87
CA ASP A 198 7.55 -0.01 -4.48
C ASP A 198 8.95 0.56 -4.78
N ASN A 199 9.99 -0.25 -4.57
CA ASN A 199 11.38 0.05 -4.86
C ASN A 199 12.12 -1.25 -5.22
N VAL A 200 13.12 -1.17 -6.10
CA VAL A 200 14.00 -2.30 -6.44
C VAL A 200 15.30 -2.17 -5.65
N ALA A 201 15.61 -3.16 -4.81
CA ALA A 201 16.82 -3.18 -3.99
C ALA A 201 17.87 -4.20 -4.48
N ASP A 202 17.42 -5.30 -5.08
CA ASP A 202 18.26 -6.39 -5.59
C ASP A 202 17.74 -6.83 -6.96
N GLU A 203 18.46 -6.45 -8.02
CA GLU A 203 18.09 -6.76 -9.40
C GLU A 203 18.24 -8.25 -9.74
N VAL A 204 19.16 -8.96 -9.09
CA VAL A 204 19.40 -10.40 -9.36
C VAL A 204 18.26 -11.21 -8.77
N ALA A 205 17.89 -10.94 -7.51
CA ALA A 205 16.73 -11.56 -6.88
C ALA A 205 15.44 -11.25 -7.65
N LEU A 206 15.30 -10.00 -8.12
CA LEU A 206 14.16 -9.58 -8.93
C LEU A 206 14.09 -10.32 -10.26
N GLN A 207 15.20 -10.46 -10.98
CA GLN A 207 15.23 -11.19 -12.25
C GLN A 207 14.74 -12.63 -12.06
N ALA A 208 15.27 -13.33 -11.06
CA ALA A 208 14.85 -14.70 -10.77
C ALA A 208 13.35 -14.81 -10.42
N GLN A 209 12.79 -13.80 -9.73
CA GLN A 209 11.36 -13.74 -9.45
C GLN A 209 10.54 -13.52 -10.72
N ILE A 210 10.97 -12.61 -11.60
CA ILE A 210 10.31 -12.33 -12.88
C ILE A 210 10.34 -13.55 -13.80
N GLU A 211 11.48 -14.23 -13.92
CA GLU A 211 11.61 -15.42 -14.75
C GLU A 211 10.65 -16.53 -14.29
N ARG A 212 10.53 -16.77 -12.97
CA ARG A 212 9.54 -17.70 -12.41
C ARG A 212 8.12 -17.27 -12.76
N GLY A 213 7.81 -15.98 -12.59
CA GLY A 213 6.49 -15.44 -12.89
C GLY A 213 6.10 -15.55 -14.37
N LEU A 214 7.05 -15.33 -15.29
CA LEU A 214 6.87 -15.54 -16.72
C LEU A 214 6.57 -17.01 -17.05
N ILE A 215 7.25 -17.96 -16.42
CA ILE A 215 6.98 -19.39 -16.60
C ILE A 215 5.56 -19.73 -16.14
N ILE A 216 5.15 -19.24 -14.97
CA ILE A 216 3.79 -19.47 -14.44
C ILE A 216 2.74 -18.87 -15.37
N ALA A 217 2.92 -17.63 -15.81
CA ALA A 217 2.01 -17.00 -16.76
C ALA A 217 1.94 -17.80 -18.08
N GLY A 218 3.06 -18.33 -18.58
CA GLY A 218 3.09 -19.17 -19.79
C GLY A 218 2.35 -20.51 -19.66
N GLN A 219 2.11 -20.99 -18.44
CA GLN A 219 1.34 -22.21 -18.17
C GLN A 219 -0.16 -21.95 -17.99
N LEU A 220 -0.58 -20.69 -17.85
CA LEU A 220 -1.96 -20.30 -17.61
C LEU A 220 -2.64 -19.82 -18.90
N PRO A 221 -3.92 -20.19 -19.14
CA PRO A 221 -4.63 -19.79 -20.34
C PRO A 221 -4.85 -18.26 -20.36
N ASN A 222 -4.52 -17.63 -21.49
CA ASN A 222 -4.68 -16.18 -21.71
C ASN A 222 -4.03 -15.31 -20.62
N ALA A 223 -2.93 -15.77 -20.02
CA ALA A 223 -2.25 -15.02 -18.99
C ALA A 223 -1.13 -14.12 -19.55
N GLU A 224 -0.97 -12.96 -18.95
CA GLU A 224 0.07 -11.98 -19.25
C GLU A 224 0.82 -11.65 -17.95
N TYR A 225 2.15 -11.70 -18.00
CA TYR A 225 2.98 -11.31 -16.86
C TYR A 225 3.22 -9.80 -16.88
N VAL A 226 3.00 -9.15 -15.74
CA VAL A 226 3.10 -7.70 -15.59
C VAL A 226 4.06 -7.37 -14.45
N PHE A 227 4.97 -6.44 -14.70
CA PHE A 227 5.78 -5.82 -13.65
C PHE A 227 5.27 -4.41 -13.38
N ALA A 228 4.82 -4.14 -12.16
CA ALA A 228 4.35 -2.84 -11.71
C ALA A 228 5.33 -2.21 -10.72
N THR A 229 5.63 -0.91 -10.90
CA THR A 229 6.57 -0.19 -10.04
C THR A 229 6.23 1.31 -9.90
N LEU A 230 6.52 1.87 -8.72
CA LEU A 230 6.44 3.32 -8.46
C LEU A 230 7.73 4.07 -8.78
N GLY A 231 8.82 3.34 -9.06
CA GLY A 231 10.07 3.89 -9.56
C GLY A 231 10.19 3.74 -11.07
N ASP A 232 11.38 4.03 -11.58
CA ASP A 232 11.77 3.62 -12.92
C ASP A 232 11.97 2.10 -12.96
N PRO A 233 11.50 1.40 -14.00
CA PRO A 233 11.79 -0.02 -14.16
C PRO A 233 13.31 -0.20 -14.33
N PRO A 234 13.92 -1.19 -13.64
CA PRO A 234 15.34 -1.45 -13.81
C PRO A 234 15.62 -1.96 -15.24
N PRO A 235 16.82 -1.73 -15.81
CA PRO A 235 17.14 -2.09 -17.19
C PRO A 235 16.87 -3.55 -17.54
N ILE A 236 16.97 -4.46 -16.54
CA ILE A 236 16.70 -5.88 -16.73
C ILE A 236 15.23 -6.17 -17.07
N VAL A 237 14.31 -5.40 -16.51
CA VAL A 237 12.87 -5.51 -16.79
C VAL A 237 12.57 -5.10 -18.22
N GLU A 238 13.24 -4.06 -18.73
CA GLU A 238 13.03 -3.52 -20.08
C GLU A 238 13.46 -4.50 -21.19
N GLN A 239 14.32 -5.46 -20.87
CA GLN A 239 14.84 -6.46 -21.81
C GLN A 239 13.99 -7.74 -21.88
N LEU A 240 13.03 -7.90 -20.96
CA LEU A 240 12.22 -9.10 -20.85
C LEU A 240 10.89 -8.94 -21.61
N PRO A 241 10.31 -10.03 -22.14
CA PRO A 241 9.06 -9.98 -22.90
C PRO A 241 7.84 -9.90 -21.97
N LEU A 242 7.76 -8.83 -21.17
CA LEU A 242 6.70 -8.61 -20.19
C LEU A 242 6.08 -7.21 -20.33
N LYS A 243 4.89 -7.03 -19.76
CA LYS A 243 4.23 -5.72 -19.70
C LYS A 243 4.72 -4.93 -18.49
N VAL A 244 5.08 -3.67 -18.68
CA VAL A 244 5.51 -2.79 -17.58
C VAL A 244 4.43 -1.75 -17.27
N TRP A 245 4.07 -1.65 -15.99
CA TRP A 245 3.23 -0.59 -15.42
C TRP A 245 4.07 0.32 -14.53
N SER A 246 4.60 1.38 -15.14
CA SER A 246 5.41 2.41 -14.47
C SER A 246 4.56 3.37 -13.62
N ALA A 247 5.22 4.14 -12.77
CA ALA A 247 4.61 5.22 -12.00
C ALA A 247 3.74 6.15 -12.86
N LYS A 248 4.21 6.46 -14.07
CA LYS A 248 3.46 7.30 -15.02
C LYS A 248 2.08 6.71 -15.33
N GLN A 249 2.00 5.40 -15.59
CA GLN A 249 0.74 4.71 -15.89
C GLN A 249 -0.14 4.55 -14.63
N LEU A 250 0.47 4.22 -13.49
CA LEU A 250 -0.26 4.03 -12.23
C LEU A 250 -0.92 5.34 -11.75
N LEU A 251 -0.28 6.49 -11.98
CA LEU A 251 -0.71 7.79 -11.44
C LEU A 251 -1.42 8.70 -12.46
N SER A 252 -1.35 8.41 -13.76
CA SER A 252 -2.03 9.22 -14.78
C SER A 252 -3.54 9.18 -14.59
N HIS A 253 -4.27 10.30 -14.58
CA HIS A 253 -5.74 10.36 -14.38
C HIS A 253 -6.58 9.81 -15.56
N SER A 254 -6.05 8.82 -16.27
CA SER A 254 -6.52 8.18 -17.50
C SER A 254 -6.35 9.04 -18.76
N ILE A 255 -6.14 8.32 -19.87
CA ILE A 255 -5.90 8.77 -21.26
C ILE A 255 -7.13 9.44 -21.85
#